data_AF-A0A2H4U7I0-F1
#
_entry.id   AF-A0A2H4U7I0-F1
#
_cell.length_a   1.000
_cell.length_b   1.000
_cell.length_c   1.000
_cell.angle_alpha   90.00
_cell.angle_beta   90.00
_cell.angle_gamma   90.00
#
_symmetry.space_group_name_H-M   'P 1'
#
loop_
_entity.id
_entity.type
_entity.pdbx_description
1 polymer ?
#
loop_
_entity_poly.entity_id
_entity_poly.type
_entity_poly.pdbx_seq_one_letter_code
_entity_poly.pdbx_strand_id
1 'polypeptide(L)'
;MRKMNSIWMLGIKLFFRSAYMRIQYIPFSPFPKQAEMILAREKEVQIGGAAGGSKSTSLLMRALFYVQDDANEYHALILRCTLSDLKRKGALIHKARQWLNRKEIQNNASIKPK
;
A
#
# COMPACT_ATOMS: atom_id res chain seq x y z
N MET A 1 16.11 -14.45 -12.81
CA MET A 1 16.10 -13.25 -11.93
C MET A 1 17.02 -12.20 -12.54
N ARG A 2 16.48 -11.08 -13.05
CA ARG A 2 17.29 -9.97 -13.57
C ARG A 2 17.90 -9.24 -12.37
N LYS A 3 19.23 -9.17 -12.22
CA LYS A 3 19.89 -8.44 -11.12
C LYS A 3 19.47 -6.96 -11.21
N MET A 4 18.83 -6.48 -10.16
CA MET A 4 18.32 -5.12 -10.06
C MET A 4 19.49 -4.17 -9.73
N ASN A 5 19.71 -3.13 -10.54
CA ASN A 5 20.87 -2.24 -10.43
C ASN A 5 20.76 -1.26 -9.24
N SER A 6 21.89 -1.02 -8.56
CA SER A 6 22.01 -0.17 -7.36
C SER A 6 21.46 1.25 -7.52
N ILE A 7 21.58 1.82 -8.72
CA ILE A 7 21.10 3.17 -9.07
C ILE A 7 19.56 3.26 -9.06
N TRP A 8 18.87 2.21 -9.51
CA TRP A 8 17.41 2.12 -9.43
C TRP A 8 16.94 2.02 -7.97
N MET A 9 17.69 1.31 -7.15
CA MET A 9 17.43 1.19 -5.71
C MET A 9 17.68 2.50 -4.95
N LEU A 10 18.66 3.30 -5.41
CA LEU A 10 18.92 4.65 -4.91
C LEU A 10 17.79 5.62 -5.32
N GLY A 11 17.36 5.57 -6.58
CA GLY A 11 16.23 6.37 -7.09
C GLY A 11 14.91 6.04 -6.40
N ILE A 12 14.65 4.75 -6.13
CA ILE A 12 13.55 4.30 -5.28
C ILE A 12 13.73 4.86 -3.86
N LYS A 13 14.88 4.66 -3.21
CA LYS A 13 15.12 5.21 -1.86
C LYS A 13 14.95 6.72 -1.78
N LEU A 14 15.39 7.48 -2.78
CA LEU A 14 15.28 8.95 -2.87
C LEU A 14 13.85 9.41 -3.18
N PHE A 15 13.13 8.70 -4.05
CA PHE A 15 11.70 8.94 -4.30
C PHE A 15 10.88 8.66 -3.04
N PHE A 16 11.13 7.52 -2.39
CA PHE A 16 10.58 7.26 -1.06
C PHE A 16 11.01 8.36 -0.10
N ARG A 17 12.28 8.85 -0.13
CA ARG A 17 12.80 9.95 0.73
C ARG A 17 11.95 11.22 0.70
N SER A 18 11.49 11.63 -0.48
CA SER A 18 10.62 12.80 -0.68
C SER A 18 9.13 12.48 -0.47
N ALA A 19 8.70 11.26 -0.77
CA ALA A 19 7.35 10.76 -0.51
C ALA A 19 7.13 10.23 0.93
N TYR A 20 8.12 10.28 1.85
CA TYR A 20 7.97 9.80 3.24
C TYR A 20 6.88 10.55 4.02
N MET A 21 6.47 11.74 3.56
CA MET A 21 5.30 12.42 4.14
C MET A 21 3.97 11.73 3.80
N ARG A 22 3.92 10.87 2.76
CA ARG A 22 2.71 10.19 2.27
C ARG A 22 2.59 8.71 2.69
N ILE A 23 3.31 8.27 3.73
CA ILE A 23 3.35 6.85 4.18
C ILE A 23 2.60 6.66 5.51
N GLN A 24 1.89 7.66 6.02
CA GLN A 24 1.37 7.63 7.39
C GLN A 24 0.46 6.40 7.65
N TYR A 25 -0.41 6.05 6.69
CA TYR A 25 -1.29 4.88 6.81
C TYR A 25 -0.60 3.53 6.60
N ILE A 26 0.62 3.49 6.05
CA ILE A 26 1.34 2.24 5.76
C ILE A 26 2.43 2.04 6.82
N PRO A 27 2.36 0.98 7.67
CA PRO A 27 3.24 0.87 8.84
C PRO A 27 4.69 0.50 8.54
N PHE A 28 5.00 0.07 7.33
CA PHE A 28 6.30 -0.50 6.99
C PHE A 28 6.68 -0.23 5.54
N SER A 29 7.98 -0.20 5.28
CA SER A 29 8.52 -0.01 3.95
C SER A 29 8.13 -1.16 3.01
N PRO A 30 7.64 -0.87 1.79
CA PRO A 30 7.33 -1.90 0.82
C PRO A 30 8.60 -2.62 0.35
N PHE A 31 8.49 -3.93 0.09
CA PHE A 31 9.54 -4.67 -0.62
C PHE A 31 9.67 -4.18 -2.07
N PRO A 32 10.80 -4.41 -2.76
CA PRO A 32 11.04 -3.88 -4.11
C PRO A 32 9.90 -4.14 -5.10
N LYS A 33 9.39 -5.37 -5.17
CA LYS A 33 8.27 -5.73 -6.06
C LYS A 33 6.93 -5.09 -5.67
N GLN A 34 6.74 -4.80 -4.38
CA GLN A 34 5.56 -4.07 -3.91
C GLN A 34 5.67 -2.59 -4.27
N ALA A 35 6.86 -2.00 -4.13
CA ALA A 35 7.13 -0.63 -4.55
C ALA A 35 6.90 -0.45 -6.05
N GLU A 36 7.40 -1.36 -6.89
CA GLU A 36 7.11 -1.36 -8.33
C GLU A 36 5.61 -1.34 -8.60
N MET A 37 4.83 -2.19 -7.92
CA MET A 37 3.38 -2.22 -8.07
C MET A 37 2.69 -0.95 -7.54
N ILE A 38 3.13 -0.37 -6.43
CA ILE A 38 2.51 0.86 -5.89
C ILE A 38 2.75 2.05 -6.83
N LEU A 39 3.93 2.12 -7.45
CA LEU A 39 4.36 3.24 -8.30
C LEU A 39 4.01 3.08 -9.79
N ALA A 40 3.53 1.90 -10.18
CA ALA A 40 3.13 1.60 -11.54
C ALA A 40 2.03 2.57 -12.04
N ARG A 41 2.31 3.25 -13.16
CA ARG A 41 1.47 4.29 -13.78
C ARG A 41 0.47 3.73 -14.79
N GLU A 42 0.61 2.45 -15.08
CA GLU A 42 -0.25 1.69 -15.97
C GLU A 42 -1.68 1.63 -15.41
N LYS A 43 -2.66 1.68 -16.30
CA LYS A 43 -4.09 1.60 -15.93
C LYS A 43 -4.41 0.28 -15.23
N GLU A 44 -3.77 -0.80 -15.66
CA GLU A 44 -3.96 -2.15 -15.14
C GLU A 44 -2.61 -2.79 -14.80
N VAL A 45 -2.52 -3.36 -13.60
CA VAL A 45 -1.30 -4.01 -13.10
C VAL A 45 -1.68 -5.34 -12.47
N GLN A 46 -1.05 -6.42 -12.91
CA GLN A 46 -1.26 -7.75 -12.39
C GLN A 46 -0.06 -8.24 -11.58
N ILE A 47 -0.31 -8.84 -10.42
CA ILE A 47 0.73 -9.37 -9.54
C ILE A 47 0.61 -10.89 -9.45
N GLY A 48 1.46 -11.58 -10.21
CA GLY A 48 1.66 -13.02 -10.07
C GLY A 48 2.54 -13.38 -8.86
N GLY A 49 2.47 -14.65 -8.44
CA GLY A 49 3.37 -15.22 -7.44
C GLY A 49 2.70 -16.26 -6.53
N ALA A 50 3.52 -16.93 -5.72
CA ALA A 50 3.10 -17.99 -4.81
C ALA A 50 2.03 -17.55 -3.79
N ALA A 51 1.33 -18.53 -3.22
CA ALA A 51 0.51 -18.35 -2.02
C ALA A 51 1.37 -17.74 -0.90
N GLY A 52 0.81 -16.81 -0.12
CA GLY A 52 1.55 -16.11 0.94
C GLY A 52 2.46 -14.96 0.48
N GLY A 53 2.62 -14.73 -0.83
CA GLY A 53 3.50 -13.68 -1.40
C GLY A 53 3.05 -12.22 -1.22
N SER A 54 2.32 -11.90 -0.15
CA SER A 54 1.90 -10.53 0.24
C SER A 54 1.01 -9.75 -0.74
N LYS A 55 0.44 -10.40 -1.77
CA LYS A 55 -0.40 -9.74 -2.80
C LYS A 55 -1.52 -8.86 -2.23
N SER A 56 -2.28 -9.37 -1.25
CA SER A 56 -3.34 -8.61 -0.58
C SER A 56 -2.81 -7.37 0.13
N THR A 57 -1.63 -7.50 0.74
CA THR A 57 -0.94 -6.39 1.42
C THR A 57 -0.54 -5.32 0.41
N SER A 58 -0.02 -5.72 -0.76
CA SER A 58 0.36 -4.78 -1.82
C SER A 58 -0.85 -4.00 -2.36
N LEU A 59 -2.01 -4.66 -2.53
CA LEU A 59 -3.26 -3.99 -2.91
C LEU A 59 -3.69 -2.94 -1.88
N LEU A 60 -3.62 -3.28 -0.59
CA LEU A 60 -3.93 -2.32 0.48
C LEU A 60 -2.95 -1.14 0.49
N MET A 61 -1.65 -1.41 0.32
CA MET A 61 -0.64 -0.36 0.24
C MET A 61 -0.91 0.60 -0.91
N ARG A 62 -1.24 0.09 -2.10
CA ARG A 62 -1.53 0.94 -3.26
C ARG A 62 -2.77 1.79 -3.04
N ALA A 63 -3.84 1.23 -2.48
CA ALA A 63 -5.04 2.00 -2.15
C ALA A 63 -4.74 3.15 -1.16
N LEU A 64 -3.96 2.88 -0.11
CA LEU A 64 -3.62 3.88 0.92
C LEU A 64 -2.55 4.89 0.47
N PHE A 65 -1.78 4.58 -0.57
CA PHE A 65 -0.81 5.51 -1.12
C PHE A 65 -1.48 6.70 -1.82
N TYR A 66 -2.60 6.46 -2.51
CA TYR A 66 -3.33 7.49 -3.25
C TYR A 66 -4.40 8.23 -2.43
N VAL A 67 -4.91 7.63 -1.34
CA VAL A 67 -5.93 8.28 -0.47
C VAL A 67 -5.42 9.54 0.24
N GLN A 68 -4.11 9.75 0.27
CA GLN A 68 -3.48 10.94 0.86
C GLN A 68 -3.36 12.12 -0.11
N ASP A 69 -3.84 11.98 -1.35
CA ASP A 69 -3.78 13.06 -2.33
C ASP A 69 -5.01 13.96 -2.22
N ASP A 70 -4.95 14.98 -1.35
CA ASP A 70 -6.05 15.94 -1.11
C ASP A 70 -6.54 16.67 -2.35
N ALA A 71 -5.73 16.71 -3.42
CA ALA A 71 -6.07 17.36 -4.68
C ALA A 71 -7.08 16.58 -5.52
N ASN A 72 -7.23 15.27 -5.27
CA ASN A 72 -8.07 14.39 -6.06
C ASN A 72 -8.94 13.55 -5.13
N GLU A 73 -10.26 13.63 -5.26
CA GLU A 73 -11.20 12.75 -4.56
C GLU A 73 -10.99 11.29 -4.99
N TYR A 74 -10.08 10.61 -4.29
CA TYR A 74 -9.68 9.25 -4.60
C TYR A 74 -10.47 8.23 -3.78
N HIS A 75 -11.19 7.37 -4.48
CA HIS A 75 -11.87 6.23 -3.89
C HIS A 75 -11.28 4.92 -4.40
N ALA A 76 -11.00 3.99 -3.49
CA ALA A 76 -10.49 2.66 -3.82
C ALA A 76 -11.46 1.57 -3.38
N LEU A 77 -11.62 0.55 -4.22
CA LEU A 77 -12.40 -0.64 -3.93
C LEU A 77 -11.52 -1.89 -4.09
N ILE A 78 -11.46 -2.72 -3.06
CA ILE A 78 -10.76 -4.01 -3.10
C ILE A 78 -11.77 -5.14 -2.95
N LEU A 79 -11.86 -6.00 -3.96
CA LEU A 79 -12.85 -7.08 -4.03
C LEU A 79 -12.23 -8.46 -3.77
N ARG A 80 -13.05 -9.35 -3.22
CA ARG A 80 -12.80 -10.78 -3.02
C ARG A 80 -14.08 -11.55 -3.29
N CYS A 81 -13.97 -12.82 -3.68
CA CYS A 81 -15.13 -13.65 -4.00
C CYS A 81 -16.10 -13.82 -2.83
N THR A 82 -15.60 -13.87 -1.58
CA THR A 82 -16.44 -13.98 -0.39
C THR A 82 -16.04 -12.98 0.69
N LEU A 83 -17.04 -12.53 1.46
CA LEU A 83 -16.82 -11.67 2.62
C LEU A 83 -16.02 -12.39 3.72
N SER A 84 -16.22 -13.70 3.85
CA SER A 84 -15.50 -14.56 4.79
C SER A 84 -14.00 -14.49 4.55
N ASP A 85 -13.54 -14.61 3.30
CA ASP A 85 -12.12 -14.51 2.94
C ASP A 85 -11.52 -13.16 3.29
N LEU A 86 -12.33 -12.10 3.25
CA LEU A 86 -11.91 -10.74 3.56
C LEU A 86 -11.76 -10.50 5.07
N LYS A 87 -12.63 -11.15 5.89
CA LYS A 87 -12.76 -10.95 7.34
C LYS A 87 -11.84 -11.81 8.20
N ARG A 88 -11.27 -12.90 7.66
CA ARG A 88 -10.40 -13.82 8.43
C ARG A 88 -9.26 -13.11 9.15
N LYS A 89 -8.82 -13.66 10.28
CA LYS A 89 -7.63 -13.16 11.01
C LYS A 89 -6.43 -13.13 10.05
N GLY A 90 -5.76 -11.99 9.99
CA GLY A 90 -4.65 -11.77 9.05
C GLY A 90 -5.05 -11.53 7.59
N ALA A 91 -6.34 -11.54 7.25
CA ALA A 91 -6.83 -11.15 5.93
C ALA A 91 -6.95 -9.62 5.80
N LEU A 92 -7.54 -9.16 4.69
CA LEU A 92 -7.48 -7.76 4.28
C LEU A 92 -8.15 -6.80 5.27
N ILE A 93 -9.39 -7.07 5.70
CA ILE A 93 -10.10 -6.19 6.66
C ILE A 93 -9.34 -6.13 7.98
N HIS A 94 -8.87 -7.28 8.46
CA HIS A 94 -8.10 -7.35 9.71
C HIS A 94 -6.83 -6.48 9.63
N LYS A 95 -6.06 -6.58 8.53
CA LYS A 95 -4.88 -5.76 8.31
C LYS A 95 -5.22 -4.27 8.16
N ALA A 96 -6.23 -3.92 7.38
CA ALA A 96 -6.66 -2.53 7.18
C ALA A 96 -7.04 -1.88 8.50
N ARG A 97 -7.83 -2.55 9.34
CA ARG A 97 -8.17 -2.09 10.69
C ARG A 97 -6.93 -1.89 11.55
N GLN A 98 -6.00 -2.83 11.54
CA GLN A 98 -4.75 -2.71 12.30
C GLN A 98 -3.92 -1.49 11.86
N TRP A 99 -3.91 -1.16 10.57
CA TRP A 99 -3.09 -0.07 10.05
C TRP A 99 -3.72 1.30 10.27
N LEU A 100 -5.04 1.40 10.06
CA LEU A 100 -5.80 2.65 10.14
C LEU A 100 -6.17 3.03 11.58
N ASN A 101 -6.34 2.05 12.49
CA ASN A 101 -6.67 2.32 13.89
C ASN A 101 -5.45 2.52 14.79
N ARG A 102 -4.26 2.79 14.22
CA ARG A 102 -3.08 3.13 15.03
C ARG A 102 -3.31 4.46 15.73
N LYS A 103 -2.80 4.59 16.96
CA LYS A 103 -2.97 5.80 17.78
C LYS A 103 -2.41 7.03 17.07
N GLU A 104 -1.28 6.89 16.37
CA GLU A 104 -0.69 7.97 15.56
C GLU A 104 -1.66 8.55 14.52
N ILE A 105 -2.50 7.70 13.92
CA ILE A 105 -3.48 8.08 12.89
C ILE A 105 -4.73 8.67 13.53
N GLN A 106 -5.23 8.03 14.60
CA GLN A 106 -6.46 8.48 15.25
C GLN A 106 -6.32 9.85 15.93
N ASN A 107 -5.14 10.12 16.49
CA ASN A 107 -4.86 11.35 17.23
C ASN A 107 -4.43 12.52 16.34
N ASN A 108 -4.18 12.27 15.05
CA ASN A 108 -3.79 13.32 14.14
C ASN A 108 -4.97 13.78 13.29
N ALA A 109 -5.49 14.97 13.60
CA ALA A 109 -6.61 15.56 12.88
C ALA A 109 -6.30 15.86 11.41
N SER A 110 -5.03 16.04 11.04
CA SER A 110 -4.63 16.24 9.64
C SER A 110 -4.44 14.94 8.84
N ILE A 111 -4.52 13.77 9.49
CA ILE A 111 -4.31 12.44 8.91
C ILE A 111 -5.55 11.55 9.06
N LYS A 112 -6.74 12.12 9.24
CA LYS A 112 -7.96 11.31 9.11
C LYS A 112 -8.33 11.26 7.63
N PRO A 113 -8.50 10.07 7.02
CA PRO A 113 -9.07 10.01 5.69
C PRO A 113 -10.46 10.64 5.78
N LYS A 114 -10.73 11.65 4.95
CA LYS A 114 -12.02 12.34 4.91
C LYS A 114 -13.15 11.39 4.54
#